data_AF-A0A958QCW3-F1
#
_entry.id   AF-A0A958QCW3-F1
#
_cell.length_a   1.000
_cell.length_b   1.000
_cell.length_c   1.000
_cell.angle_alpha   90.00
_cell.angle_beta   90.00
_cell.angle_gamma   90.00
#
_symmetry.space_group_name_H-M   'P 1'
#
loop_
_entity.id
_entity.type
_entity.pdbx_description
1 polymer ?
#
loop_
_entity_poly.entity_id
_entity_poly.type
_entity_poly.pdbx_seq_one_letter_code
_entity_poly.pdbx_strand_id
1 'polypeptide(L)'
;NIDEGPTAEELEASDPSFDGASGIGGPFGPYAQSQRLPRYKEISELLIEKGFAYRCDCTPEMLQKEREDQISRKQTPGYSGYCRDRNVSADSKHVVRFRIPENSAVVLDDAVKGKITWESLSLRDTVLLKSDGFPTYHLAVVVDDHDMQISHVMRGEEWIATAPIHLMIYEALGWNKPIFSHLPNVLGPDGKKLSKRHGATQI
;
A
#
# COMPACT_ATOMS: atom_id res chain seq x y z
N ASN A 1 -12.62 8.93 -1.95
CA ASN A 1 -13.11 7.63 -1.45
C ASN A 1 -12.03 7.01 -0.60
N ILE A 2 -11.89 7.53 0.61
CA ILE A 2 -11.24 6.78 1.68
C ILE A 2 -12.33 5.79 2.07
N ASP A 3 -12.04 4.50 1.93
CA ASP A 3 -12.84 3.44 2.54
C ASP A 3 -12.56 3.56 4.03
N GLU A 4 -13.26 4.49 4.67
CA GLU A 4 -13.31 4.56 6.12
C GLU A 4 -14.10 3.32 6.51
N GLY A 5 -13.43 2.37 7.18
CA GLY A 5 -14.03 1.13 7.64
C GLY A 5 -15.29 1.39 8.49
N PRO A 6 -15.89 0.34 9.07
CA PRO A 6 -17.12 0.48 9.83
C PRO A 6 -16.98 1.58 10.90
N THR A 7 -17.99 2.44 10.97
CA THR A 7 -18.11 3.49 11.99
C THR A 7 -18.14 2.87 13.38
N ALA A 8 -17.88 3.68 14.42
CA ALA A 8 -17.99 3.22 15.80
C ALA A 8 -19.39 2.64 16.11
N GLU A 9 -20.45 3.24 15.56
CA GLU A 9 -21.83 2.75 15.70
C GLU A 9 -22.02 1.39 15.00
N GLU A 10 -21.47 1.20 13.80
CA GLU A 10 -21.52 -0.09 13.07
C GLU A 10 -20.72 -1.19 13.78
N LEU A 11 -19.59 -0.83 14.40
CA LEU A 11 -18.79 -1.76 15.20
C LEU A 11 -19.49 -2.13 16.51
N GLU A 12 -20.04 -1.17 17.24
CA GLU A 12 -20.83 -1.44 18.46
C GLU A 12 -22.07 -2.30 18.18
N ALA A 13 -22.73 -2.09 17.03
CA ALA A 13 -23.89 -2.86 16.62
C ALA A 13 -23.55 -4.30 16.19
N SER A 14 -22.32 -4.55 15.73
CA SER A 14 -21.88 -5.87 15.27
C SER A 14 -21.20 -6.67 16.39
N ASP A 15 -20.18 -6.10 17.02
CA ASP A 15 -19.50 -6.68 18.18
C ASP A 15 -18.90 -5.58 19.08
N PRO A 16 -19.47 -5.32 20.27
CA PRO A 16 -18.97 -4.29 21.19
C PRO A 16 -17.61 -4.62 21.81
N SER A 17 -17.04 -5.81 21.56
CA SER A 17 -15.71 -6.22 22.03
C SER A 17 -14.58 -5.94 21.04
N PHE A 18 -14.85 -5.17 19.97
CA PHE A 18 -13.86 -4.90 18.93
C PHE A 18 -12.72 -3.97 19.42
N ASP A 19 -11.64 -4.57 19.91
CA ASP A 19 -10.40 -3.87 20.22
C ASP A 19 -9.77 -3.29 18.93
N GLY A 20 -9.28 -2.05 19.00
CA GLY A 20 -8.46 -1.44 17.94
C GLY A 20 -9.19 -0.56 16.93
N ALA A 21 -10.48 -0.28 17.14
CA ALA A 21 -11.17 0.73 16.34
C ALA A 21 -10.88 2.16 16.80
N SER A 22 -11.01 3.10 15.86
CA SER A 22 -10.94 4.53 16.15
C SER A 22 -12.07 4.92 17.11
N GLY A 23 -11.73 5.23 18.37
CA GLY A 23 -12.67 5.57 19.43
C GLY A 23 -12.78 4.54 20.54
N ILE A 24 -12.53 3.25 20.24
CA ILE A 24 -12.51 2.15 21.22
C ILE A 24 -11.12 2.03 21.86
N GLY A 25 -10.06 2.26 21.07
CA GLY A 25 -8.69 2.19 21.55
C GLY A 25 -8.17 0.75 21.65
N GLY A 26 -7.09 0.55 22.41
CA GLY A 26 -6.40 -0.73 22.52
C GLY A 26 -4.88 -0.57 22.57
N PRO A 27 -4.13 -1.67 22.69
CA PRO A 27 -2.71 -1.63 23.06
C PRO A 27 -1.77 -1.10 21.97
N PHE A 28 -2.19 -1.10 20.70
CA PHE A 28 -1.33 -0.73 19.55
C PHE A 28 -1.65 0.64 18.95
N GLY A 29 -2.46 1.43 19.65
CA GLY A 29 -2.85 2.77 19.20
C GLY A 29 -1.66 3.71 19.00
N PRO A 30 -1.88 4.85 18.32
CA PRO A 30 -3.15 5.31 17.78
C PRO A 30 -3.56 4.53 16.53
N TYR A 31 -4.88 4.36 16.33
CA TYR A 31 -5.47 3.60 15.21
C TYR A 31 -5.85 4.47 14.02
N ALA A 32 -5.78 5.80 14.16
CA ALA A 32 -5.91 6.73 13.05
C ALA A 32 -4.54 6.95 12.40
N GLN A 33 -4.42 6.61 11.11
CA GLN A 33 -3.15 6.74 10.38
C GLN A 33 -2.62 8.18 10.34
N SER A 34 -3.51 9.19 10.31
CA SER A 34 -3.13 10.60 10.39
C SER A 34 -2.41 10.98 11.69
N GLN A 35 -2.49 10.17 12.74
CA GLN A 35 -1.81 10.36 14.02
C GLN A 35 -0.48 9.59 14.11
N ARG A 36 -0.14 8.79 13.08
CA ARG A 36 1.07 7.93 13.04
C ARG A 36 2.17 8.47 12.10
N LEU A 37 2.04 9.71 11.60
CA LEU A 37 2.96 10.29 10.62
C LEU A 37 4.45 10.21 10.99
N PRO A 38 4.87 10.46 12.25
CA PRO A 38 6.28 10.33 12.62
C PRO A 38 6.84 8.91 12.39
N ARG A 39 6.01 7.88 12.63
CA ARG A 39 6.39 6.48 12.47
C ARG A 39 6.60 6.11 11.00
N TYR A 40 5.72 6.56 10.11
CA TYR A 40 5.91 6.32 8.67
C TYR A 40 7.14 7.04 8.12
N LYS A 41 7.42 8.25 8.62
CA LYS A 41 8.64 8.97 8.27
C LYS A 41 9.87 8.16 8.69
N GLU A 42 9.92 7.72 9.95
CA GLU A 42 11.01 6.88 10.48
C GLU A 42 11.25 5.64 9.60
N ILE A 43 10.20 4.88 9.29
CA ILE A 43 10.33 3.67 8.45
C ILE A 43 10.76 4.02 7.02
N SER A 44 10.27 5.12 6.45
CA SER A 44 10.70 5.54 5.11
C SER A 44 12.19 5.92 5.07
N GLU A 45 12.71 6.53 6.13
CA GLU A 45 14.13 6.85 6.27
C GLU A 45 14.99 5.60 6.46
N LEU A 46 14.52 4.64 7.25
CA LEU A 46 15.18 3.34 7.40
C LEU A 46 15.27 2.58 6.07
N LEU A 47 14.22 2.62 5.25
CA LEU A 47 14.25 2.03 3.90
C LEU A 47 15.27 2.73 3.00
N ILE A 48 15.42 4.06 3.11
CA ILE A 48 16.45 4.81 2.38
C ILE A 48 17.84 4.41 2.85
N GLU A 49 18.08 4.35 4.15
CA GLU A 49 19.36 3.94 4.75
C GLU A 49 19.78 2.54 4.29
N LYS A 50 18.82 1.59 4.23
CA LYS A 50 19.03 0.23 3.73
C LYS A 50 19.16 0.13 2.21
N GLY A 51 18.99 1.23 1.45
CA GLY A 51 19.08 1.25 0.00
C GLY A 51 17.85 0.71 -0.75
N PHE A 52 16.74 0.45 -0.04
CA PHE A 52 15.47 -0.02 -0.62
C PHE A 52 14.51 1.11 -0.98
N ALA A 53 14.83 2.35 -0.63
CA ALA A 53 14.08 3.53 -1.03
C ALA A 53 15.01 4.70 -1.36
N TYR A 54 14.49 5.72 -2.03
CA TYR A 54 15.23 6.93 -2.36
C TYR A 54 14.29 8.13 -2.46
N ARG A 55 14.88 9.33 -2.35
CA ARG A 55 14.18 10.60 -2.49
C ARG A 55 14.02 10.98 -3.95
N CYS A 56 12.85 11.50 -4.30
CA CYS A 56 12.53 11.92 -5.65
C CYS A 56 11.93 13.34 -5.64
N ASP A 57 12.61 14.26 -6.33
CA ASP A 57 12.24 15.66 -6.53
C ASP A 57 11.55 15.92 -7.88
N CYS A 58 11.17 14.87 -8.61
CA CYS A 58 10.45 15.03 -9.89
C CYS A 58 9.14 15.78 -9.67
N THR A 59 8.97 16.88 -10.40
CA THR A 59 7.72 17.65 -10.36
C THR A 59 6.61 16.93 -11.14
N PRO A 60 5.32 17.23 -10.85
CA PRO A 60 4.21 16.71 -11.65
C PRO A 60 4.36 16.98 -13.15
N GLU A 61 4.87 18.14 -13.54
CA GLU A 61 5.09 18.53 -14.93
C GLU A 61 6.17 17.66 -15.59
N MET A 62 7.25 17.33 -14.86
CA MET A 62 8.28 16.41 -15.36
C MET A 62 7.71 15.01 -15.60
N LEU A 63 6.94 14.49 -14.64
CA LEU A 63 6.31 13.17 -14.72
C LEU A 63 5.25 13.11 -15.84
N GLN A 64 4.52 14.21 -16.05
CA GLN A 64 3.54 14.30 -17.13
C GLN A 64 4.21 14.31 -18.50
N LYS A 65 5.29 15.08 -18.66
CA LYS A 65 6.08 15.10 -19.90
C LYS A 65 6.69 13.73 -20.20
N GLU A 66 7.22 13.05 -19.19
CA GLU A 66 7.75 11.69 -19.31
C GLU A 66 6.65 10.72 -19.77
N ARG A 67 5.46 10.79 -19.17
CA ARG A 67 4.31 9.99 -19.55
C ARG A 67 3.92 10.22 -21.01
N GLU A 68 3.86 11.47 -21.45
CA GLU A 68 3.52 11.84 -22.84
C GLU A 68 4.54 11.30 -23.84
N ASP A 69 5.84 11.40 -23.52
CA ASP A 69 6.92 10.86 -24.35
C ASP A 69 6.81 9.33 -24.46
N GLN A 70 6.59 8.62 -23.35
CA GLN A 70 6.37 7.16 -23.34
C GLN A 70 5.18 6.75 -24.20
N ILE A 71 4.04 7.47 -24.09
CA ILE A 71 2.85 7.22 -24.90
C ILE A 71 3.16 7.44 -26.38
N SER A 72 3.85 8.53 -26.73
CA SER A 72 4.21 8.84 -28.12
C SER A 72 5.10 7.75 -28.75
N ARG A 73 5.91 7.08 -27.93
CA ARG A 73 6.78 5.95 -28.31
C ARG A 73 6.10 4.59 -28.19
N LYS A 74 4.79 4.54 -27.88
CA LYS A 74 4.01 3.29 -27.65
C LYS A 74 4.60 2.40 -26.55
N GLN A 75 5.23 3.01 -25.55
CA GLN A 75 5.74 2.33 -24.36
C GLN A 75 4.69 2.34 -23.25
N THR A 76 4.73 1.33 -22.38
CA THR A 76 3.87 1.30 -21.18
C THR A 76 4.28 2.43 -20.24
N PRO A 77 3.39 3.39 -19.92
CA PRO A 77 3.77 4.53 -19.11
C PRO A 77 4.10 4.14 -17.67
N GLY A 78 5.07 4.81 -17.08
CA GLY A 78 5.52 4.57 -15.72
C GLY A 78 6.72 5.42 -15.35
N TYR A 79 7.06 5.45 -14.06
CA TYR A 79 8.23 6.19 -13.63
C TYR A 79 9.52 5.50 -14.12
N SER A 80 10.40 6.24 -14.80
CA SER A 80 11.68 5.74 -15.34
C SER A 80 12.72 5.41 -14.28
N GLY A 81 12.54 5.88 -13.04
CA GLY A 81 13.60 5.82 -12.03
C GLY A 81 14.60 6.98 -12.14
N TYR A 82 14.22 8.11 -12.76
CA TYR A 82 15.10 9.28 -12.95
C TYR A 82 15.90 9.71 -11.69
N CYS A 83 15.32 9.55 -10.49
CA CYS A 83 15.99 9.91 -9.23
C CYS A 83 16.68 8.75 -8.51
N ARG A 84 16.68 7.51 -9.04
CA ARG A 84 17.20 6.31 -8.34
C ARG A 84 18.62 6.50 -7.81
N ASP A 85 19.47 7.12 -8.62
CA ASP A 85 20.90 7.30 -8.33
C ASP A 85 21.26 8.77 -8.14
N ARG A 86 20.24 9.65 -8.05
CA ARG A 86 20.44 11.08 -7.78
C ARG A 86 20.42 11.32 -6.27
N ASN A 87 21.40 12.06 -5.77
CA ASN A 87 21.45 12.46 -4.37
C ASN A 87 20.51 13.66 -4.10
N VAL A 88 19.20 13.39 -4.02
CA VAL A 88 18.19 14.40 -3.70
C VAL A 88 18.26 14.73 -2.21
N SER A 89 18.50 16.00 -1.87
CA SER A 89 18.62 16.47 -0.49
C SER A 89 17.33 16.26 0.30
N ALA A 90 17.45 15.86 1.57
CA ALA A 90 16.35 15.78 2.53
C ALA A 90 15.68 17.13 2.78
N ASP A 91 16.38 18.25 2.57
CA ASP A 91 15.86 19.61 2.77
C ASP A 91 14.99 20.09 1.58
N SER A 92 15.08 19.41 0.44
CA SER A 92 14.28 19.75 -0.75
C SER A 92 12.87 19.18 -0.65
N LYS A 93 11.88 19.76 -1.36
CA LYS A 93 10.55 19.14 -1.49
C LYS A 93 10.67 17.85 -2.31
N HIS A 94 10.44 16.70 -1.68
CA HIS A 94 10.59 15.39 -2.31
C HIS A 94 9.50 14.42 -1.86
N VAL A 95 9.32 13.36 -2.62
CA VAL A 95 8.63 12.13 -2.19
C VAL A 95 9.67 11.04 -1.89
N VAL A 96 9.30 10.02 -1.12
CA VAL A 96 10.10 8.81 -0.97
C VAL A 96 9.51 7.72 -1.86
N ARG A 97 10.34 7.13 -2.73
CA ARG A 97 9.95 6.01 -3.60
C ARG A 97 10.61 4.71 -3.15
N PHE A 98 9.89 3.61 -3.26
CA PHE A 98 10.47 2.28 -3.10
C PHE A 98 11.27 1.89 -4.34
N ARG A 99 12.49 1.39 -4.15
CA ARG A 99 13.37 0.91 -5.21
C ARG A 99 13.03 -0.55 -5.50
N ILE A 100 12.29 -0.80 -6.57
CA ILE A 100 11.94 -2.16 -6.98
C ILE A 100 13.23 -2.87 -7.44
N PRO A 101 13.59 -4.03 -6.83
CA PRO A 101 14.74 -4.80 -7.28
C PRO A 101 14.55 -5.30 -8.71
N GLU A 102 15.56 -5.10 -9.55
CA GLU A 102 15.55 -5.58 -10.92
C GLU A 102 15.66 -7.12 -10.95
N ASN A 103 15.00 -7.75 -11.94
CA ASN A 103 15.08 -9.19 -12.19
C ASN A 103 14.76 -10.08 -10.96
N SER A 104 13.79 -9.69 -10.14
CA SER A 104 13.28 -10.50 -9.03
C SER A 104 11.90 -11.05 -9.35
N ALA A 105 11.58 -12.21 -8.75
CA ALA A 105 10.24 -12.75 -8.76
C ALA A 105 9.66 -12.66 -7.35
N VAL A 106 8.44 -12.16 -7.22
CA VAL A 106 7.71 -12.15 -5.95
C VAL A 106 6.66 -13.24 -5.99
N VAL A 107 6.64 -14.06 -4.95
CA VAL A 107 5.68 -15.15 -4.80
C VAL A 107 4.85 -14.90 -3.57
N LEU A 108 3.53 -14.98 -3.73
CA LEU A 108 2.58 -15.02 -2.62
C LEU A 108 1.91 -16.40 -2.60
N ASP A 109 1.97 -17.07 -1.46
CA ASP A 109 1.09 -18.20 -1.18
C ASP A 109 -0.15 -17.68 -0.45
N ASP A 110 -1.18 -17.32 -1.21
CA ASP A 110 -2.44 -16.79 -0.68
C ASP A 110 -3.31 -17.94 -0.16
N ALA A 111 -3.89 -17.79 1.03
CA ALA A 111 -4.67 -18.85 1.67
C ALA A 111 -5.99 -19.17 0.93
N VAL A 112 -6.50 -18.26 0.08
CA VAL A 112 -7.74 -18.43 -0.69
C VAL A 112 -7.45 -18.63 -2.18
N LYS A 113 -6.53 -17.85 -2.75
CA LYS A 113 -6.22 -17.85 -4.20
C LYS A 113 -5.10 -18.82 -4.57
N GLY A 114 -4.40 -19.39 -3.59
CA GLY A 114 -3.23 -20.23 -3.81
C GLY A 114 -2.00 -19.43 -4.23
N LYS A 115 -1.07 -20.11 -4.92
CA LYS A 115 0.21 -19.53 -5.31
C LYS A 115 0.05 -18.53 -6.46
N ILE A 116 0.48 -17.29 -6.24
CA ILE A 116 0.53 -16.21 -7.23
C ILE A 116 1.98 -15.75 -7.40
N THR A 117 2.40 -15.43 -8.62
CA THR A 117 3.77 -15.01 -8.91
C THR A 117 3.77 -13.78 -9.81
N TRP A 118 4.63 -12.81 -9.49
CA TRP A 118 4.87 -11.61 -10.27
C TRP A 118 6.35 -11.48 -10.63
N GLU A 119 6.63 -11.00 -11.83
CA GLU A 119 7.96 -10.58 -12.24
C GLU A 119 8.16 -9.09 -11.93
N SER A 120 9.26 -8.74 -11.26
CA SER A 120 9.54 -7.36 -10.86
C SER A 120 9.76 -6.42 -12.03
N LEU A 121 10.11 -6.95 -13.21
CA LEU A 121 10.21 -6.21 -14.47
C LEU A 121 8.91 -5.45 -14.83
N SER A 122 7.76 -5.99 -14.39
CA SER A 122 6.45 -5.36 -14.59
C SER A 122 6.12 -4.27 -13.57
N LEU A 123 6.82 -4.26 -12.43
CA LEU A 123 6.58 -3.33 -11.33
C LEU A 123 7.36 -2.02 -11.56
N ARG A 124 6.96 -0.97 -10.85
CA ARG A 124 7.55 0.37 -10.95
C ARG A 124 7.77 0.92 -9.55
N ASP A 125 8.78 1.78 -9.44
CA ASP A 125 9.11 2.44 -8.18
C ASP A 125 7.97 3.34 -7.70
N THR A 126 7.18 2.80 -6.78
CA THR A 126 5.99 3.46 -6.24
C THR A 126 6.35 4.43 -5.13
N VAL A 127 5.51 5.44 -4.92
CA VAL A 127 5.67 6.38 -3.80
C VAL A 127 5.25 5.69 -2.50
N LEU A 128 6.09 5.79 -1.48
CA LEU A 128 5.82 5.34 -0.11
C LEU A 128 5.39 6.49 0.79
N LEU A 129 6.08 7.64 0.68
CA LEU A 129 5.81 8.84 1.47
C LEU A 129 5.66 10.02 0.52
N LYS A 130 4.55 10.74 0.61
CA LYS A 130 4.29 11.95 -0.17
C LYS A 130 5.06 13.15 0.40
N SER A 131 5.20 14.21 -0.40
CA SER A 131 5.92 15.43 0.00
C SER A 131 5.23 16.23 1.10
N ASP A 132 3.96 15.95 1.37
CA ASP A 132 3.20 16.52 2.50
C ASP A 132 3.40 15.72 3.81
N GLY A 133 4.24 14.69 3.79
CA GLY A 133 4.53 13.84 4.95
C GLY A 133 3.52 12.72 5.20
N PHE A 134 2.47 12.60 4.39
CA PHE A 134 1.52 11.50 4.50
C PHE A 134 2.01 10.25 3.76
N PRO A 135 1.84 9.05 4.34
CA PRO A 135 2.16 7.81 3.65
C PRO A 135 1.18 7.57 2.49
N THR A 136 1.60 6.74 1.55
CA THR A 136 0.65 6.04 0.67
C THR A 136 0.13 4.79 1.38
N TYR A 137 -0.93 4.20 0.81
CA TYR A 137 -1.48 2.94 1.27
C TYR A 137 -0.41 1.85 1.48
N HIS A 138 0.55 1.75 0.55
CA HIS A 138 1.59 0.72 0.60
C HIS A 138 2.47 0.80 1.85
N LEU A 139 2.90 2.01 2.22
CA LEU A 139 3.72 2.20 3.41
C LEU A 139 2.88 2.05 4.68
N ALA A 140 1.72 2.71 4.72
CA ALA A 140 0.90 2.74 5.92
C ALA A 140 0.45 1.34 6.35
N VAL A 141 -0.08 0.53 5.40
CA VAL A 141 -0.54 -0.83 5.71
C VAL A 141 0.57 -1.72 6.22
N VAL A 142 1.73 -1.75 5.56
CA VAL A 142 2.83 -2.64 5.99
C VAL A 142 3.37 -2.25 7.37
N VAL A 143 3.48 -0.95 7.64
CA VAL A 143 3.94 -0.44 8.94
C VAL A 143 2.92 -0.74 10.04
N ASP A 144 1.65 -0.45 9.79
CA ASP A 144 0.60 -0.65 10.78
C ASP A 144 0.36 -2.14 11.05
N ASP A 145 0.30 -2.98 10.01
CA ASP A 145 0.16 -4.42 10.16
C ASP A 145 1.29 -5.01 11.03
N HIS A 146 2.52 -4.54 10.82
CA HIS A 146 3.67 -4.97 11.63
C HIS A 146 3.58 -4.47 13.07
N ASP A 147 3.42 -3.16 13.26
CA ASP A 147 3.40 -2.53 14.58
C ASP A 147 2.20 -3.01 15.43
N MET A 148 1.09 -3.35 14.79
CA MET A 148 -0.13 -3.89 15.41
C MET A 148 -0.15 -5.43 15.47
N GLN A 149 0.93 -6.09 15.06
CA GLN A 149 1.10 -7.55 15.14
C GLN A 149 0.00 -8.35 14.41
N ILE A 150 -0.43 -7.85 13.26
CA ILE A 150 -1.42 -8.52 12.42
C ILE A 150 -0.86 -9.85 11.94
N SER A 151 -1.57 -10.93 12.23
CA SER A 151 -1.20 -12.29 11.83
C SER A 151 -1.79 -12.71 10.49
N HIS A 152 -2.99 -12.22 10.18
CA HIS A 152 -3.75 -12.54 8.97
C HIS A 152 -4.35 -11.28 8.37
N VAL A 153 -4.06 -11.03 7.09
CA VAL A 153 -4.65 -9.93 6.32
C VAL A 153 -5.72 -10.51 5.42
N MET A 154 -6.98 -10.22 5.75
CA MET A 154 -8.15 -10.63 4.97
C MET A 154 -8.75 -9.39 4.29
N ARG A 155 -8.79 -9.37 2.96
CA ARG A 155 -9.29 -8.22 2.19
C ARG A 155 -9.79 -8.65 0.81
N GLY A 156 -10.52 -7.78 0.13
CA GLY A 156 -11.04 -8.06 -1.21
C GLY A 156 -9.94 -8.33 -2.26
N GLU A 157 -10.25 -9.18 -3.24
CA GLU A 157 -9.33 -9.58 -4.31
C GLU A 157 -8.86 -8.44 -5.22
N GLU A 158 -9.56 -7.29 -5.23
CA GLU A 158 -9.10 -6.09 -5.91
C GLU A 158 -7.73 -5.61 -5.40
N TRP A 159 -7.36 -5.96 -4.17
CA TRP A 159 -6.10 -5.57 -3.56
C TRP A 159 -4.93 -6.51 -3.90
N ILE A 160 -5.17 -7.62 -4.60
CA ILE A 160 -4.12 -8.59 -4.99
C ILE A 160 -2.98 -7.91 -5.73
N ALA A 161 -3.28 -6.95 -6.61
CA ALA A 161 -2.27 -6.23 -7.39
C ALA A 161 -1.28 -5.42 -6.54
N THR A 162 -1.62 -5.12 -5.28
CA THR A 162 -0.73 -4.41 -4.34
C THR A 162 0.21 -5.34 -3.56
N ALA A 163 -0.14 -6.63 -3.47
CA ALA A 163 0.61 -7.62 -2.69
C ALA A 163 2.11 -7.69 -3.02
N PRO A 164 2.57 -7.68 -4.28
CA PRO A 164 4.01 -7.80 -4.54
C PRO A 164 4.81 -6.64 -3.93
N ILE A 165 4.27 -5.42 -3.94
CA ILE A 165 4.90 -4.26 -3.30
C ILE A 165 4.98 -4.46 -1.79
N HIS A 166 3.89 -4.92 -1.16
CA HIS A 166 3.83 -5.08 0.30
C HIS A 166 4.84 -6.15 0.75
N LEU A 167 4.90 -7.28 0.04
CA LEU A 167 5.85 -8.36 0.31
C LEU A 167 7.30 -7.89 0.20
N MET A 168 7.63 -7.11 -0.84
CA MET A 168 8.97 -6.54 -0.98
C MET A 168 9.33 -5.57 0.16
N ILE A 169 8.36 -4.79 0.67
CA ILE A 169 8.61 -3.89 1.81
C ILE A 169 8.87 -4.71 3.09
N TYR A 170 8.07 -5.75 3.36
CA TYR A 170 8.31 -6.67 4.49
C TYR A 170 9.71 -7.28 4.42
N GLU A 171 10.11 -7.77 3.24
CA GLU A 171 11.44 -8.35 3.00
C GLU A 171 12.57 -7.32 3.20
N ALA A 172 12.43 -6.11 2.62
CA ALA A 172 13.39 -5.02 2.78
C ALA A 172 13.60 -4.62 4.26
N LEU A 173 12.54 -4.67 5.06
CA LEU A 173 12.58 -4.36 6.48
C LEU A 173 13.09 -5.53 7.34
N GLY A 174 13.10 -6.74 6.80
CA GLY A 174 13.41 -7.96 7.55
C GLY A 174 12.29 -8.36 8.52
N TRP A 175 11.05 -8.01 8.18
CA TRP A 175 9.87 -8.25 9.00
C TRP A 175 9.15 -9.53 8.60
N ASN A 176 8.48 -10.17 9.56
CA ASN A 176 7.60 -11.29 9.28
C ASN A 176 6.34 -10.78 8.57
N LYS A 177 6.04 -11.36 7.42
CA LYS A 177 4.80 -11.09 6.69
C LYS A 177 3.62 -11.84 7.32
N PRO A 178 2.42 -11.24 7.37
CA PRO A 178 1.20 -11.96 7.74
C PRO A 178 0.81 -12.98 6.67
N ILE A 179 -0.14 -13.85 7.01
CA ILE A 179 -0.83 -14.68 6.04
C ILE A 179 -1.83 -13.80 5.29
N PHE A 180 -1.78 -13.81 3.96
CA PHE A 180 -2.73 -13.09 3.13
C PHE A 180 -3.86 -14.00 2.65
N SER A 181 -5.08 -13.46 2.70
CA SER A 181 -6.30 -14.11 2.22
C SER A 181 -7.11 -13.11 1.39
N HIS A 182 -7.05 -13.22 0.07
CA HIS A 182 -7.80 -12.33 -0.82
C HIS A 182 -9.18 -12.90 -1.17
N LEU A 183 -10.22 -12.27 -0.60
CA LEU A 183 -11.61 -12.72 -0.68
C LEU A 183 -12.23 -12.38 -2.05
N PRO A 184 -12.97 -13.32 -2.67
CA PRO A 184 -13.62 -13.07 -3.95
C PRO A 184 -14.69 -11.98 -3.84
N ASN A 185 -14.94 -11.28 -4.95
CA ASN A 185 -16.03 -10.31 -5.01
C ASN A 185 -17.38 -10.99 -4.75
N VAL A 186 -18.23 -10.34 -3.95
CA VAL A 186 -19.64 -10.72 -3.82
C VAL A 186 -20.37 -10.36 -5.11
N LEU A 187 -21.01 -11.35 -5.73
CA LEU A 187 -21.79 -11.17 -6.94
C LEU A 187 -23.27 -10.99 -6.60
N GLY A 188 -23.95 -10.11 -7.33
CA GLY A 188 -25.40 -10.00 -7.29
C GLY A 188 -26.08 -11.15 -8.03
N PRO A 189 -27.42 -11.21 -8.00
CA PRO A 189 -28.19 -12.24 -8.72
C PRO A 189 -27.95 -12.23 -10.24
N ASP A 190 -27.47 -11.12 -10.79
CA ASP A 190 -27.11 -10.93 -12.19
C ASP A 190 -25.67 -11.38 -12.54
N GLY A 191 -24.94 -11.92 -11.56
CA GLY A 191 -23.55 -12.36 -11.71
C GLY A 191 -22.54 -11.22 -11.80
N LYS A 192 -22.96 -9.96 -11.65
CA LYS A 192 -22.05 -8.80 -11.63
C LYS A 192 -21.64 -8.48 -10.19
N LYS A 193 -20.51 -7.76 -10.03
CA LYS A 193 -20.07 -7.27 -8.72
C LYS A 193 -21.22 -6.52 -8.05
N LEU A 194 -21.59 -6.96 -6.85
CA LEU A 194 -22.60 -6.29 -6.06
C LEU A 194 -22.13 -4.86 -5.79
N SER A 195 -22.97 -3.88 -6.14
CA SER A 195 -22.68 -2.47 -5.95
C SER A 195 -23.84 -1.81 -5.23
N LYS A 196 -23.58 -0.68 -4.54
CA LYS A 196 -24.62 0.11 -3.86
C LYS A 196 -25.82 0.46 -4.76
N ARG A 197 -25.66 0.44 -6.10
CA ARG A 197 -26.72 0.68 -7.09
C ARG A 197 -27.68 -0.50 -7.30
N HIS A 198 -27.32 -1.71 -6.86
CA HIS A 198 -28.11 -2.93 -7.07
C HIS A 198 -28.81 -3.41 -5.78
N GLY A 199 -29.17 -2.48 -4.90
CA GLY A 199 -29.98 -2.81 -3.71
C GLY A 199 -29.19 -3.44 -2.57
N ALA A 200 -27.92 -3.01 -2.38
CA ALA A 200 -27.24 -3.28 -1.12
C ALA A 200 -28.03 -2.59 0.00
N THR A 201 -28.87 -3.37 0.69
CA THR A 201 -29.36 -3.00 2.03
C THR A 201 -28.13 -2.74 2.86
N GLN A 202 -28.04 -1.55 3.47
CA GLN A 202 -27.15 -1.38 4.62
C GLN A 202 -27.57 -2.46 5.62
N ILE A 203 -26.66 -3.39 5.92
CA ILE A 203 -26.78 -4.31 7.04
C ILE A 203 -25.78 -3.81 8.06
#